data_AF-A0A7G7MF18-F1
#
_entry.id   AF-A0A7G7MF18-F1
#
_cell.length_a   1.000
_cell.length_b   1.000
_cell.length_c   1.000
_cell.angle_alpha   90.00
_cell.angle_beta   90.00
_cell.angle_gamma   90.00
#
_symmetry.space_group_name_H-M   'P 1'
#
loop_
_entity.id
_entity.type
_entity.pdbx_description
1 polymer ?
#
loop_
_entity_poly.entity_id
_entity_poly.type
_entity_poly.pdbx_seq_one_letter_code
_entity_poly.pdbx_strand_id
1 'polypeptide(L)'
;MTAPTAPTAPAPTALTHRDRAVLRAVAAGRCALAGPTLLVDGLCCADQFLGARLTGAGLIDTAARPGPARLTASGRELLGAA
;
A
#
# COMPACT_ATOMS: atom_id res chain seq x y z
N MET A 1 -19.23 4.30 27.25
CA MET A 1 -19.11 5.50 26.39
C MET A 1 -18.18 5.13 25.24
N THR A 2 -18.82 4.75 24.13
CA THR A 2 -18.38 4.68 22.72
C THR A 2 -16.98 4.14 22.37
N ALA A 3 -16.98 3.00 21.67
CA ALA A 3 -15.83 2.49 20.90
C ALA A 3 -15.47 3.46 19.76
N PRO A 4 -14.19 3.57 19.34
CA PRO A 4 -13.85 4.32 18.15
C PRO A 4 -14.35 3.57 16.91
N THR A 5 -15.39 4.09 16.27
CA THR A 5 -15.82 3.68 14.94
C THR A 5 -14.66 3.96 13.97
N ALA A 6 -14.06 2.89 13.44
CA ALA A 6 -13.11 3.00 12.35
C ALA A 6 -13.81 3.64 11.14
N PRO A 7 -13.20 4.63 10.46
CA PRO A 7 -13.73 5.08 9.19
C PRO A 7 -13.64 3.92 8.20
N THR A 8 -14.78 3.39 7.76
CA THR A 8 -14.87 2.57 6.55
C THR A 8 -14.47 3.46 5.38
N ALA A 9 -13.16 3.52 5.09
CA ALA A 9 -12.69 4.09 3.85
C ALA A 9 -13.36 3.31 2.72
N PRO A 10 -13.95 3.98 1.70
CA PRO A 10 -14.48 3.27 0.55
C PRO A 10 -13.37 2.39 -0.02
N ALA A 11 -13.67 1.12 -0.27
CA ALA A 11 -12.78 0.28 -1.06
C ALA A 11 -12.48 1.05 -2.35
N PRO A 12 -11.21 1.33 -2.69
CA PRO A 12 -10.89 2.09 -3.89
C PRO A 12 -11.32 1.24 -5.09
N THR A 13 -12.51 1.49 -5.61
CA THR A 13 -13.04 0.83 -6.80
C THR A 13 -12.23 1.20 -8.06
N ALA A 14 -11.42 2.26 -7.98
CA ALA A 14 -10.43 2.61 -8.98
C ALA A 14 -9.11 3.05 -8.32
N LEU A 15 -8.01 2.44 -8.76
CA LEU A 15 -6.66 2.91 -8.40
C LEU A 15 -6.38 4.26 -9.03
N THR A 16 -5.85 5.20 -8.23
CA THR A 16 -5.29 6.43 -8.78
C THR A 16 -4.00 6.13 -9.57
N HIS A 17 -3.55 7.09 -10.40
CA HIS A 17 -2.25 6.98 -11.05
C HIS A 17 -1.09 6.78 -10.06
N ARG A 18 -1.19 7.41 -8.88
CA ARG A 18 -0.19 7.27 -7.82
C ARG A 18 -0.20 5.85 -7.24
N ASP A 19 -1.38 5.30 -6.94
CA ASP A 19 -1.51 3.94 -6.42
C ASP A 19 -0.92 2.94 -7.42
N ARG A 20 -1.23 3.09 -8.70
CA ARG A 20 -0.67 2.27 -9.78
C ARG A 20 0.85 2.35 -9.85
N ALA A 21 1.41 3.57 -9.80
CA ALA A 21 2.86 3.77 -9.84
C ALA A 21 3.55 3.07 -8.66
N VAL A 22 2.98 3.18 -7.45
CA VAL A 22 3.51 2.53 -6.26
C VAL A 22 3.34 1.02 -6.30
N LEU A 23 2.18 0.50 -6.73
CA LEU A 23 1.98 -0.94 -6.88
C LEU A 23 2.95 -1.56 -7.91
N ARG A 24 3.28 -0.83 -9.00
CA ARG A 24 4.34 -1.24 -9.94
C ARG A 24 5.73 -1.22 -9.30
N ALA A 25 6.03 -0.23 -8.46
CA ALA A 25 7.29 -0.19 -7.73
C ALA A 25 7.40 -1.35 -6.71
N VAL A 26 6.30 -1.69 -6.02
CA VAL A 26 6.21 -2.86 -5.14
C VAL A 26 6.41 -4.15 -5.93
N ALA A 27 5.76 -4.30 -7.10
CA ALA A 27 5.95 -5.45 -7.99
C ALA A 27 7.42 -5.61 -8.44
N ALA A 28 8.12 -4.50 -8.64
CA ALA A 28 9.54 -4.47 -8.98
C ALA A 28 10.48 -4.68 -7.77
N GLY A 29 9.95 -4.89 -6.55
CA GLY A 29 10.76 -5.08 -5.35
C GLY A 29 11.47 -3.81 -4.86
N ARG A 30 11.04 -2.63 -5.33
CA ARG A 30 11.67 -1.34 -5.02
C ARG A 30 11.12 -0.69 -3.74
N CYS A 31 10.17 -1.34 -3.08
CA CYS A 31 9.48 -0.78 -1.93
C CYS A 31 9.76 -1.55 -0.64
N ALA A 32 9.92 -0.81 0.46
CA ALA A 32 10.10 -1.36 1.79
C ALA A 32 9.33 -0.53 2.82
N LEU A 33 8.93 -1.15 3.93
CA LEU A 33 8.47 -0.41 5.11
C LEU A 33 9.62 -0.15 6.08
N ALA A 34 9.71 1.11 6.49
CA ALA A 34 10.50 1.57 7.63
C ALA A 34 9.55 2.18 8.67
N GLY A 35 9.12 1.37 9.65
CA GLY A 35 8.08 1.77 10.60
C GLY A 35 6.72 1.99 9.90
N PRO A 36 6.06 3.15 10.09
CA PRO A 36 4.80 3.48 9.39
C PRO A 36 5.02 3.95 7.94
N THR A 37 6.27 4.20 7.54
CA THR A 37 6.60 4.86 6.29
C THR A 37 6.91 3.87 5.17
N LEU A 38 6.27 4.05 4.02
CA LEU A 38 6.64 3.37 2.79
C LEU A 38 7.82 4.07 2.13
N LEU A 39 8.90 3.33 1.91
CA LEU A 39 10.05 3.76 1.13
C LEU A 39 9.91 3.25 -0.31
N VAL A 40 10.26 4.09 -1.28
CA VAL A 40 10.41 3.74 -2.69
C VAL A 40 11.84 4.08 -3.08
N ASP A 41 12.63 3.08 -3.49
CA ASP A 41 14.05 3.25 -3.80
C ASP A 41 14.83 3.91 -2.64
N GLY A 42 14.44 3.61 -1.39
CA GLY A 42 15.05 4.16 -0.17
C GLY A 42 14.56 5.55 0.23
N LEU A 43 13.74 6.22 -0.59
CA LEU A 43 13.18 7.54 -0.29
C LEU A 43 11.78 7.43 0.31
N CYS A 44 11.46 8.30 1.26
CA CYS A 44 10.11 8.40 1.81
C CYS A 44 9.11 8.66 0.69
N CYS A 45 8.06 7.85 0.61
CA CYS A 45 6.94 8.15 -0.26
C CYS A 45 6.38 9.52 0.13
N ALA A 46 6.20 10.41 -0.85
CA ALA A 46 5.66 11.75 -0.63
C ALA A 46 4.25 11.72 0.00
N ASP A 47 3.57 10.59 -0.10
CA ASP A 47 2.32 10.30 0.58
C ASP A 47 2.57 9.32 1.73
N GLN A 48 2.75 9.86 2.94
CA GLN A 48 3.07 9.07 4.13
C GLN A 48 1.99 8.05 4.52
N PHE A 49 0.74 8.24 4.06
CA PHE A 49 -0.38 7.35 4.39
C PHE A 49 -0.65 6.30 3.32
N LEU A 50 0.00 6.39 2.16
CA LEU A 50 -0.25 5.49 1.04
C LEU A 50 0.06 4.03 1.41
N GLY A 51 1.18 3.77 2.10
CA GLY A 51 1.52 2.42 2.55
C GLY A 51 0.44 1.81 3.47
N ALA A 52 -0.04 2.60 4.44
CA ALA A 52 -1.11 2.18 5.33
C ALA A 52 -2.44 1.95 4.60
N ARG A 53 -2.79 2.81 3.64
CA ARG A 53 -4.01 2.66 2.82
C ARG A 53 -3.96 1.43 1.94
N LEU A 54 -2.86 1.18 1.24
CA LEU A 54 -2.71 -0.01 0.39
C LEU A 54 -2.68 -1.30 1.23
N THR A 55 -2.10 -1.25 2.43
CA THR A 55 -2.11 -2.38 3.38
C THR A 55 -3.52 -2.63 3.91
N GLY A 56 -4.22 -1.58 4.35
CA GLY A 56 -5.60 -1.67 4.83
C GLY A 56 -6.59 -2.13 3.76
N ALA A 57 -6.32 -1.79 2.48
CA ALA A 57 -7.06 -2.28 1.33
C ALA A 57 -6.67 -3.72 0.90
N GLY A 58 -5.70 -4.35 1.59
CA GLY A 58 -5.25 -5.70 1.27
C GLY A 58 -4.52 -5.83 -0.07
N LEU A 59 -3.98 -4.75 -0.62
CA LEU A 59 -3.28 -4.73 -1.92
C LEU A 59 -1.78 -5.01 -1.78
N ILE A 60 -1.20 -4.63 -0.63
CA ILE A 60 0.18 -4.95 -0.29
C ILE A 60 0.26 -5.64 1.07
N ASP A 61 1.14 -6.62 1.16
CA ASP A 61 1.56 -7.25 2.40
C ASP A 61 2.79 -6.52 2.94
N THR A 62 2.75 -6.27 4.24
CA THR A 62 3.78 -5.60 5.03
C THR A 62 4.03 -6.33 6.36
N ALA A 63 3.83 -7.65 6.38
CA ALA A 63 4.04 -8.51 7.54
C ALA A 63 5.47 -8.43 8.11
N ALA A 64 6.48 -8.23 7.26
CA ALA A 64 7.85 -7.95 7.69
C ALA A 64 8.03 -6.44 7.89
N ARG A 65 8.09 -5.98 9.14
CA ARG A 65 8.38 -4.59 9.51
C ARG A 65 9.56 -4.52 10.50
N PRO A 66 10.68 -3.87 10.16
CA PRO A 66 11.02 -3.32 8.84
C PRO A 66 11.25 -4.43 7.80
N GLY A 67 10.97 -4.16 6.52
CA GLY A 67 11.12 -5.18 5.48
C GLY A 67 10.51 -4.80 4.13
N PRO A 68 10.74 -5.63 3.08
CA PRO A 68 10.22 -5.38 1.74
C PRO A 68 8.69 -5.43 1.73
N ALA A 69 8.07 -4.48 1.02
CA ALA A 69 6.65 -4.54 0.71
C ALA A 69 6.42 -5.53 -0.44
N ARG A 70 5.33 -6.29 -0.38
CA ARG A 70 5.00 -7.30 -1.40
C ARG A 70 3.57 -7.11 -1.89
N LEU A 71 3.29 -7.37 -3.16
CA LEU A 71 1.91 -7.41 -3.63
C LEU A 71 1.19 -8.64 -3.06
N THR A 72 -0.06 -8.46 -2.64
CA THR A 72 -0.98 -9.58 -2.40
C THR A 72 -1.53 -10.11 -3.73
N ALA A 73 -2.35 -11.16 -3.68
CA ALA A 73 -3.08 -11.63 -4.87
C ALA A 73 -4.00 -10.54 -5.43
N SER A 74 -4.83 -9.94 -4.57
CA SER A 74 -5.72 -8.84 -4.94
C SER A 74 -4.98 -7.63 -5.49
N GLY A 75 -3.82 -7.27 -4.91
CA GLY A 75 -2.98 -6.20 -5.44
C GLY A 75 -2.47 -6.45 -6.86
N ARG A 76 -2.14 -7.71 -7.19
CA ARG A 76 -1.72 -8.08 -8.55
C ARG A 76 -2.89 -8.01 -9.55
N GLU A 77 -4.04 -8.54 -9.17
CA GLU A 77 -5.24 -8.54 -10.02
C GLU A 77 -5.69 -7.12 -10.35
N LEU A 78 -5.79 -6.27 -9.33
CA LEU A 78 -6.25 -4.88 -9.48
C LEU A 78 -5.24 -4.02 -10.25
N LEU A 79 -3.94 -4.32 -10.14
CA LEU A 79 -2.92 -3.68 -10.96
C LEU A 79 -2.99 -4.10 -12.44
N GLY A 80 -3.37 -5.35 -12.73
CA GLY A 80 -3.48 -5.88 -14.09
C GLY A 80 -4.76 -5.45 -14.81
N ALA A 81 -5.83 -5.15 -14.08
CA ALA A 81 -7.11 -4.69 -14.62
C ALA A 81 -7.16 -3.17 -14.95
N ALA A 82 -6.07 -2.45 -14.74
CA ALA A 82 -6.02 -1.00 -14.62
C ALA A 82 -5.10 -0.32 -15.64
#